data_AF-N9MS57-F1
#
_entry.id   AF-N9MS57-F1
#
_cell.length_a   1.000
_cell.length_b   1.000
_cell.length_c   1.000
_cell.angle_alpha   90.00
_cell.angle_beta   90.00
_cell.angle_gamma   90.00
#
_symmetry.space_group_name_H-M   'P 1'
#
loop_
_entity.id
_entity.type
_entity.pdbx_description
1 polymer ?
#
loop_
_entity_poly.entity_id
_entity_poly.type
_entity_poly.pdbx_seq_one_letter_code
_entity_poly.pdbx_strand_id
1 'polypeptide(L)'
;MLDKRYQVFISTSGAEMQPERIILSQTLVGMGFFSWGLEQRTPLNTAFARRQIDDCDYVVILLGSQYGEQSVSGVGYMHLEYIYAVTKQKPIIVFMHEDPASRDPSLHDTKPELQEKFKEFRQLLQQEADQVFCYRTLRDLEMAVRLNMPQMLERYPVSGWVRPQNTQALHDEIDQLKAKVAQLERDGGTREVDPFLSLPKVSMHEVFSFEYRMHAYQDGNFKELKVQKRLTWAQLLAILGSTFINPTPEEFFSKHMNEYLNETGLEDARAEMPRAHAVARAQINIRALHSLKLQMRQNDWIVPSGRDDRQRLLWQITPKAQKLLDSNLLDKDRTFQYKSVY
;
A
#
# COMPACT_ATOMS: atom_id res chain seq x y z
N MET A 1 -9.93 9.32 24.12
CA MET A 1 -10.25 9.89 22.79
C MET A 1 -9.33 11.07 22.58
N LEU A 2 -8.54 11.07 21.50
CA LEU A 2 -7.70 12.22 21.16
C LEU A 2 -8.61 13.38 20.79
N ASP A 3 -8.44 14.51 21.46
CA ASP A 3 -9.15 15.78 21.19
C ASP A 3 -8.59 16.38 19.88
N LYS A 4 -8.95 15.73 18.75
CA LYS A 4 -8.54 16.10 17.40
C LYS A 4 -9.43 17.24 16.91
N ARG A 5 -8.78 18.28 16.39
CA ARG A 5 -9.44 19.39 15.69
C ARG A 5 -9.03 19.38 14.23
N TYR A 6 -9.86 19.95 13.37
CA TYR A 6 -9.59 19.97 11.94
C TYR A 6 -9.68 21.40 11.41
N GLN A 7 -8.78 21.74 10.49
CA GLN A 7 -8.77 23.03 9.81
C GLN A 7 -9.61 22.98 8.55
N VAL A 8 -10.58 23.89 8.44
CA VAL A 8 -11.55 23.95 7.36
C VAL A 8 -11.37 25.25 6.60
N PHE A 9 -11.02 25.17 5.31
CA PHE A 9 -10.98 26.31 4.41
C PHE A 9 -12.35 26.55 3.80
N ILE A 10 -12.87 27.77 3.89
CA ILE A 10 -14.18 28.18 3.38
C ILE A 10 -13.98 29.09 2.17
N SER A 11 -14.46 28.64 1.01
CA SER A 11 -14.59 29.43 -0.22
C SER A 11 -16.05 29.85 -0.41
N THR A 12 -16.31 31.12 -0.73
CA THR A 12 -17.67 31.65 -0.97
C THR A 12 -17.77 32.35 -2.32
N SER A 13 -18.98 32.38 -2.90
CA SER A 13 -19.21 32.98 -4.22
C SER A 13 -18.91 34.47 -4.28
N GLY A 14 -19.02 35.18 -3.15
CA GLY A 14 -18.64 36.59 -3.08
C GLY A 14 -18.93 37.22 -1.72
N ALA A 15 -18.93 38.55 -1.69
CA ALA A 15 -19.16 39.36 -0.49
C ALA A 15 -20.64 39.42 -0.06
N GLU A 16 -21.56 39.01 -0.92
CA GLU A 16 -23.00 38.91 -0.64
C GLU A 16 -23.32 37.81 0.39
N MET A 17 -22.43 36.83 0.52
CA MET A 17 -22.58 35.64 1.36
C MET A 17 -22.15 35.84 2.82
N GLN A 18 -22.04 37.08 3.30
CA GLN A 18 -21.64 37.34 4.70
C GLN A 18 -22.53 36.63 5.72
N PRO A 19 -23.88 36.67 5.61
CA PRO A 19 -24.74 35.99 6.58
C PRO A 19 -24.50 34.48 6.63
N GLU A 20 -24.44 33.82 5.48
CA GLU A 20 -24.21 32.38 5.36
C GLU A 20 -22.82 31.99 5.89
N ARG A 21 -21.80 32.79 5.57
CA ARG A 21 -20.43 32.60 6.05
C ARG A 21 -20.33 32.69 7.57
N ILE A 22 -20.98 33.68 8.19
CA ILE A 22 -20.98 33.86 9.65
C ILE A 22 -21.57 32.61 10.30
N ILE A 23 -22.75 32.17 9.84
CA ILE A 23 -23.42 30.97 10.37
C ILE A 23 -22.58 29.71 10.16
N LEU A 24 -22.03 29.52 8.97
CA LEU A 24 -21.14 28.39 8.68
C LEU A 24 -19.93 28.39 9.61
N SER A 25 -19.28 29.54 9.78
CA SER A 25 -18.06 29.65 10.60
C SER A 25 -18.36 29.43 12.08
N GLN A 26 -19.44 30.04 12.61
CA GLN A 26 -19.88 29.83 13.99
C GLN A 26 -20.25 28.37 14.26
N THR A 27 -20.92 27.72 13.30
CA THR A 27 -21.30 26.31 13.40
C THR A 27 -20.07 25.41 13.45
N LEU A 28 -19.12 25.61 12.53
CA LEU A 28 -17.86 24.86 12.49
C LEU A 28 -17.04 25.06 13.77
N VAL A 29 -16.88 26.30 14.23
CA VAL A 29 -16.17 26.60 15.49
C VAL A 29 -16.88 25.96 16.68
N GLY A 30 -18.21 26.03 16.74
CA GLY A 30 -19.02 25.39 17.79
C GLY A 30 -18.91 23.85 17.80
N MET A 31 -18.57 23.25 16.66
CA MET A 31 -18.28 21.82 16.51
C MET A 31 -16.81 21.47 16.78
N GLY A 32 -15.95 22.45 17.08
CA GLY A 32 -14.53 22.23 17.40
C GLY A 32 -13.56 22.31 16.21
N PHE A 33 -14.04 22.75 15.04
CA PHE A 33 -13.21 22.98 13.85
C PHE A 33 -12.52 24.36 13.90
N PHE A 34 -11.36 24.46 13.25
CA PHE A 34 -10.75 25.74 12.93
C PHE A 34 -11.28 26.21 11.57
N SER A 35 -12.23 27.14 11.57
CA SER A 35 -12.75 27.73 10.33
C SER A 35 -11.85 28.86 9.84
N TRP A 36 -11.51 28.84 8.57
CA TRP A 36 -10.76 29.91 7.92
C TRP A 36 -11.36 30.24 6.56
N GLY A 37 -11.48 31.52 6.21
CA GLY A 37 -11.96 31.95 4.89
C GLY A 37 -11.68 33.42 4.62
N LEU A 38 -11.57 33.81 3.35
CA LEU A 38 -11.29 35.19 2.96
C LEU A 38 -12.56 36.04 2.88
N GLU A 39 -12.72 37.05 3.74
CA GLU A 39 -13.88 37.94 3.74
C GLU A 39 -14.10 38.65 2.40
N GLN A 40 -13.02 39.11 1.80
CA GLN A 40 -13.01 39.70 0.46
C GLN A 40 -11.89 39.09 -0.37
N ARG A 41 -12.19 38.71 -1.62
CA ARG A 41 -11.17 38.25 -2.57
C ARG A 41 -10.51 39.44 -3.25
N THR A 42 -9.22 39.29 -3.51
CA THR A 42 -8.42 40.26 -4.26
C THR A 42 -7.31 39.52 -4.98
N PRO A 43 -6.74 40.06 -6.08
CA PRO A 43 -5.58 39.45 -6.72
C PRO A 43 -4.42 39.18 -5.75
N LEU A 44 -4.20 40.10 -4.80
CA LEU A 44 -3.11 40.04 -3.81
C LEU A 44 -3.23 38.87 -2.84
N ASN A 45 -4.45 38.47 -2.47
CA ASN A 45 -4.68 37.38 -1.51
C ASN A 45 -4.83 35.99 -2.17
N THR A 46 -4.64 35.88 -3.49
CA THR A 46 -4.65 34.59 -4.22
C THR A 46 -3.58 33.62 -3.69
N ALA A 47 -2.35 34.09 -3.49
CA ALA A 47 -1.27 33.27 -2.97
C ALA A 47 -1.54 32.80 -1.54
N PHE A 48 -2.21 33.65 -0.75
CA PHE A 48 -2.58 33.32 0.63
C PHE A 48 -3.67 32.25 0.68
N ALA A 49 -4.72 32.37 -0.15
CA ALA A 49 -5.75 31.34 -0.28
C ALA A 49 -5.16 29.96 -0.60
N ARG A 50 -4.23 29.89 -1.56
CA ARG A 50 -3.57 28.62 -1.94
C ARG A 50 -2.79 28.00 -0.78
N ARG A 51 -2.02 28.79 -0.03
CA ARG A 51 -1.31 28.31 1.17
C ARG A 51 -2.28 27.77 2.21
N GLN A 52 -3.40 28.45 2.44
CA GLN A 52 -4.40 28.00 3.39
C GLN A 52 -5.11 26.71 2.92
N ILE A 53 -5.31 26.53 1.62
CA ILE A 53 -5.79 25.25 1.06
C ILE A 53 -4.76 24.13 1.27
N ASP A 54 -3.47 24.43 1.09
CA ASP A 54 -2.40 23.44 1.35
C ASP A 54 -2.40 22.97 2.82
N ASP A 55 -2.62 23.89 3.76
CA ASP A 55 -2.58 23.62 5.19
C ASP A 55 -3.90 23.06 5.76
N CYS A 56 -5.03 23.21 5.06
CA CYS A 56 -6.32 22.76 5.57
C CYS A 56 -6.52 21.23 5.49
N ASP A 57 -7.36 20.71 6.37
CA ASP A 57 -7.79 19.32 6.41
C ASP A 57 -8.99 19.08 5.47
N TYR A 58 -9.92 20.04 5.41
CA TYR A 58 -11.13 20.00 4.58
C TYR A 58 -11.37 21.33 3.88
N VAL A 59 -11.98 21.26 2.69
CA VAL A 59 -12.40 22.43 1.92
C VAL A 59 -13.93 22.47 1.86
N VAL A 60 -14.51 23.59 2.27
CA VAL A 60 -15.93 23.89 2.13
C VAL A 60 -16.10 24.89 1.00
N ILE A 61 -16.88 24.51 -0.01
CA ILE A 61 -17.35 25.41 -1.07
C ILE A 61 -18.79 25.82 -0.74
N LEU A 62 -19.01 27.11 -0.53
CA LEU A 62 -20.32 27.67 -0.20
C LEU A 62 -20.84 28.52 -1.37
N LEU A 63 -21.76 27.95 -2.14
CA LEU A 63 -22.30 28.56 -3.34
C LEU A 63 -23.64 29.26 -3.06
N GLY A 64 -23.73 30.55 -3.39
CA GLY A 64 -24.94 31.37 -3.32
C GLY A 64 -25.64 31.49 -4.67
N SER A 65 -25.70 32.72 -5.20
CA SER A 65 -26.37 33.09 -6.46
C SER A 65 -25.47 33.82 -7.46
N GLN A 66 -24.19 34.01 -7.14
CA GLN A 66 -23.22 34.70 -8.01
C GLN A 66 -22.04 33.80 -8.37
N TYR A 67 -21.40 34.08 -9.50
CA TYR A 67 -20.11 33.50 -9.87
C TYR A 67 -18.95 34.15 -9.11
N GLY A 68 -19.09 35.44 -8.79
CA GLY A 68 -18.13 36.20 -8.00
C GLY A 68 -17.06 36.91 -8.80
N GLU A 69 -16.07 37.43 -8.06
CA GLU A 69 -14.92 38.11 -8.63
C GLU A 69 -14.06 37.18 -9.49
N GLN A 70 -13.60 37.69 -10.63
CA GLN A 70 -12.77 36.97 -11.58
C GLN A 70 -11.30 37.38 -11.48
N SER A 71 -10.43 36.43 -11.76
CA SER A 71 -9.02 36.70 -12.00
C SER A 71 -8.80 37.46 -13.31
N VAL A 72 -7.55 37.86 -13.55
CA VAL A 72 -7.11 38.44 -14.84
C VAL A 72 -7.35 37.52 -16.04
N SER A 73 -7.51 36.21 -15.82
CA SER A 73 -7.82 35.24 -16.88
C SER A 73 -9.33 35.06 -17.10
N GLY A 74 -10.18 35.81 -16.40
CA GLY A 74 -11.64 35.72 -16.52
C GLY A 74 -12.27 34.50 -15.83
N VAL A 75 -11.51 33.78 -14.98
CA VAL A 75 -12.01 32.63 -14.20
C VAL A 75 -12.27 33.08 -12.77
N GLY A 76 -13.40 32.65 -12.19
CA GLY A 76 -13.78 33.02 -10.82
C GLY A 76 -12.78 32.54 -9.78
N TYR A 77 -12.52 33.33 -8.74
CA TYR A 77 -11.58 32.95 -7.69
C TYR A 77 -11.98 31.68 -6.95
N MET A 78 -13.27 31.52 -6.63
CA MET A 78 -13.80 30.28 -6.05
C MET A 78 -13.58 29.07 -6.97
N HIS A 79 -13.79 29.23 -8.27
CA HIS A 79 -13.57 28.16 -9.24
C HIS A 79 -12.08 27.76 -9.26
N LEU A 80 -11.16 28.74 -9.26
CA LEU A 80 -9.73 28.48 -9.17
C LEU A 80 -9.35 27.77 -7.86
N GLU A 81 -9.99 28.09 -6.74
CA GLU A 81 -9.80 27.42 -5.46
C GLU A 81 -10.31 25.99 -5.46
N TYR A 82 -11.48 25.74 -6.06
CA TYR A 82 -12.03 24.40 -6.25
C TYR A 82 -11.06 23.54 -7.06
N ILE A 83 -10.62 24.02 -8.23
CA ILE A 83 -9.63 23.32 -9.06
C ILE A 83 -8.36 23.05 -8.26
N TYR A 84 -7.88 24.04 -7.50
CA TYR A 84 -6.67 23.87 -6.68
C TYR A 84 -6.86 22.79 -5.61
N ALA A 85 -7.97 22.81 -4.87
CA ALA A 85 -8.30 21.81 -3.86
C ALA A 85 -8.40 20.39 -4.44
N VAL A 86 -9.02 20.25 -5.62
CA VAL A 86 -9.10 18.98 -6.36
C VAL A 86 -7.69 18.49 -6.73
N THR A 87 -6.83 19.36 -7.28
CA THR A 87 -5.45 18.97 -7.64
C THR A 87 -4.61 18.57 -6.43
N LYS A 88 -4.91 19.11 -5.26
CA LYS A 88 -4.28 18.78 -3.97
C LYS A 88 -4.93 17.59 -3.26
N GLN A 89 -5.95 16.97 -3.87
CA GLN A 89 -6.70 15.84 -3.33
C GLN A 89 -7.26 16.13 -1.93
N LYS A 90 -7.67 17.38 -1.70
CA LYS A 90 -8.31 17.76 -0.43
C LYS A 90 -9.75 17.24 -0.43
N PRO A 91 -10.25 16.68 0.69
CA PRO A 91 -11.66 16.36 0.83
C PRO A 91 -12.50 17.64 0.73
N ILE A 92 -13.42 17.68 -0.24
CA ILE A 92 -14.28 18.84 -0.52
C ILE A 92 -15.72 18.52 -0.16
N ILE A 93 -16.37 19.46 0.53
CA ILE A 93 -17.81 19.47 0.76
C ILE A 93 -18.41 20.75 0.17
N VAL A 94 -19.50 20.60 -0.56
CA VAL A 94 -20.18 21.71 -1.24
C VAL A 94 -21.54 21.94 -0.59
N PHE A 95 -21.76 23.16 -0.10
CA PHE A 95 -23.08 23.65 0.28
C PHE A 95 -23.55 24.64 -0.77
N MET A 96 -24.66 24.36 -1.44
CA MET A 96 -25.20 25.24 -2.49
C MET A 96 -26.64 25.63 -2.21
N HIS A 97 -27.01 26.86 -2.59
CA HIS A 97 -28.40 27.28 -2.47
C HIS A 97 -29.28 26.45 -3.42
N GLU A 98 -30.40 25.95 -2.90
CA GLU A 98 -31.27 25.03 -3.66
C GLU A 98 -31.87 25.72 -4.88
N ASP A 99 -32.42 26.91 -4.68
CA ASP A 99 -32.98 27.76 -5.74
C ASP A 99 -32.30 29.13 -5.76
N PRO A 100 -31.17 29.31 -6.48
CA PRO A 100 -30.50 30.59 -6.53
C PRO A 100 -31.37 31.68 -7.18
N ALA A 101 -32.28 31.32 -8.08
CA ALA A 101 -33.14 32.27 -8.80
C ALA A 101 -34.15 32.97 -7.89
N SER A 102 -34.56 32.34 -6.79
CA SER A 102 -35.48 32.93 -5.82
C SER A 102 -34.84 33.97 -4.89
N ARG A 103 -33.50 34.11 -4.91
CA ARG A 103 -32.79 35.08 -4.07
C ARG A 103 -33.00 36.50 -4.60
N ASP A 104 -32.88 37.47 -3.70
CA ASP A 104 -33.04 38.90 -4.02
C ASP A 104 -32.19 39.28 -5.25
N PRO A 105 -32.75 39.98 -6.27
CA PRO A 105 -32.03 40.40 -7.48
C PRO A 105 -30.69 41.11 -7.24
N SER A 106 -30.55 41.81 -6.12
CA SER A 106 -29.29 42.45 -5.71
C SER A 106 -28.14 41.47 -5.42
N LEU A 107 -28.49 40.21 -5.14
CA LEU A 107 -27.57 39.10 -4.88
C LEU A 107 -27.24 38.31 -6.15
N HIS A 108 -27.58 38.81 -7.34
CA HIS A 108 -27.25 38.17 -8.62
C HIS A 108 -26.21 38.98 -9.39
N ASP A 109 -25.42 38.30 -10.22
CA ASP A 109 -24.53 38.98 -11.13
C ASP A 109 -25.32 39.80 -12.16
N THR A 110 -24.92 41.06 -12.37
CA THR A 110 -25.58 41.96 -13.34
C THR A 110 -25.21 41.62 -14.77
N LYS A 111 -24.05 41.01 -14.99
CA LYS A 111 -23.53 40.69 -16.33
C LYS A 111 -24.05 39.31 -16.77
N PRO A 112 -24.62 39.18 -17.98
CA PRO A 112 -25.16 37.91 -18.46
C PRO A 112 -24.08 36.81 -18.58
N GLU A 113 -22.86 37.19 -18.97
CA GLU A 113 -21.71 36.28 -19.06
C GLU A 113 -21.37 35.62 -17.71
N LEU A 114 -21.54 36.34 -16.59
CA LEU A 114 -21.28 35.81 -15.25
C LEU A 114 -22.39 34.87 -14.79
N GLN A 115 -23.64 35.17 -15.16
CA GLN A 115 -24.78 34.28 -14.87
C GLN A 115 -24.65 32.95 -15.60
N GLU A 116 -24.14 32.95 -16.83
CA GLU A 116 -23.86 31.72 -17.59
C GLU A 116 -22.73 30.91 -16.94
N LYS A 117 -21.60 31.55 -16.63
CA LYS A 117 -20.48 30.92 -15.91
C LYS A 117 -20.89 30.36 -14.55
N PHE A 118 -21.78 31.05 -13.82
CA PHE A 118 -22.37 30.55 -12.58
C PHE A 118 -23.14 29.25 -12.80
N LYS A 119 -24.01 29.19 -13.82
CA LYS A 119 -24.79 28.00 -14.14
C LYS A 119 -23.89 26.82 -14.50
N GLU A 120 -22.88 27.05 -15.34
CA GLU A 120 -21.89 26.04 -15.71
C GLU A 120 -21.13 25.52 -14.49
N PHE A 121 -20.63 26.42 -13.64
CA PHE A 121 -19.89 26.02 -12.44
C PHE A 121 -20.78 25.29 -11.42
N ARG A 122 -22.03 25.70 -11.26
CA ARG A 122 -22.99 24.98 -10.42
C ARG A 122 -23.23 23.56 -10.95
N GLN A 123 -23.40 23.39 -12.26
CA GLN A 123 -23.55 22.08 -12.88
C GLN A 123 -22.29 21.22 -12.70
N LEU A 124 -21.10 21.80 -12.87
CA LEU A 124 -19.82 21.15 -12.63
C LEU A 124 -19.75 20.60 -11.20
N LEU A 125 -20.02 21.42 -10.19
CA LEU A 125 -20.02 21.00 -8.79
C LEU A 125 -21.03 19.88 -8.52
N GLN A 126 -22.22 19.93 -9.14
CA GLN A 126 -23.24 18.88 -8.97
C GLN A 126 -22.84 17.55 -9.61
N GLN A 127 -22.00 17.56 -10.65
CA GLN A 127 -21.58 16.36 -11.37
C GLN A 127 -20.29 15.76 -10.82
N GLU A 128 -19.33 16.61 -10.46
CA GLU A 128 -17.97 16.18 -10.12
C GLU A 128 -17.68 16.12 -8.61
N ALA A 129 -18.38 16.89 -7.78
CA ALA A 129 -18.11 16.87 -6.34
C ALA A 129 -18.83 15.70 -5.67
N ASP A 130 -18.08 14.94 -4.87
CA ASP A 130 -18.62 13.76 -4.18
C ASP A 130 -19.71 14.08 -3.15
N GLN A 131 -19.65 15.27 -2.52
CA GLN A 131 -20.43 15.64 -1.35
C GLN A 131 -21.07 17.00 -1.57
N VAL A 132 -22.32 16.99 -2.03
CA VAL A 132 -23.10 18.18 -2.38
C VAL A 132 -24.38 18.21 -1.56
N PHE A 133 -24.61 19.32 -0.85
CA PHE A 133 -25.78 19.52 -0.01
C PHE A 133 -26.45 20.85 -0.34
N CYS A 134 -27.77 20.83 -0.42
CA CYS A 134 -28.58 22.01 -0.71
C CYS A 134 -29.11 22.67 0.57
N TYR A 135 -29.23 23.99 0.56
CA TYR A 135 -29.89 24.76 1.62
C TYR A 135 -30.80 25.85 1.03
N ARG A 136 -31.85 26.24 1.77
CA ARG A 136 -32.74 27.37 1.42
C ARG A 136 -32.64 28.53 2.40
N THR A 137 -32.44 28.23 3.67
CA THR A 137 -32.32 29.23 4.74
C THR A 137 -31.02 29.08 5.52
N LEU A 138 -30.67 30.10 6.30
CA LEU A 138 -29.52 30.04 7.21
C LEU A 138 -29.62 28.90 8.23
N ARG A 139 -30.83 28.62 8.71
CA ARG A 139 -31.08 27.50 9.61
C ARG A 139 -30.85 26.15 8.92
N ASP A 140 -31.26 26.02 7.67
CA ASP A 140 -31.01 24.80 6.89
C ASP A 140 -29.51 24.60 6.64
N LEU A 141 -28.78 25.68 6.37
CA LEU A 141 -27.33 25.64 6.23
C LEU A 141 -26.66 25.16 7.53
N GLU A 142 -27.03 25.74 8.68
CA GLU A 142 -26.52 25.27 9.97
C GLU A 142 -26.80 23.77 10.18
N MET A 143 -28.03 23.33 9.94
CA MET A 143 -28.41 21.93 10.11
C MET A 143 -27.65 21.02 9.14
N ALA A 144 -27.50 21.41 7.89
CA ALA A 144 -26.74 20.68 6.88
C ALA A 144 -25.27 20.54 7.29
N VAL A 145 -24.65 21.59 7.82
CA VAL A 145 -23.26 21.53 8.30
C VAL A 145 -23.14 20.56 9.49
N ARG A 146 -24.03 20.67 10.48
CA ARG A 146 -24.03 19.80 11.67
C ARG A 146 -24.22 18.33 11.34
N LEU A 147 -25.04 18.02 10.34
CA LEU A 147 -25.32 16.65 9.93
C LEU A 147 -24.19 16.04 9.09
N ASN A 148 -23.64 16.81 8.15
CA ASN A 148 -22.76 16.26 7.11
C ASN A 148 -21.27 16.36 7.45
N MET A 149 -20.83 17.33 8.26
CA MET A 149 -19.43 17.41 8.68
C MET A 149 -18.94 16.18 9.45
N PRO A 150 -19.70 15.58 10.39
CA PRO A 150 -19.29 14.34 11.04
C PRO A 150 -19.15 13.18 10.04
N GLN A 151 -20.05 13.07 9.07
CA GLN A 151 -19.99 12.06 8.02
C GLN A 151 -18.76 12.24 7.12
N MET A 152 -18.36 13.49 6.85
CA MET A 152 -17.10 13.81 6.16
C MET A 152 -15.88 13.27 6.90
N LEU A 153 -15.84 13.39 8.24
CA LEU A 153 -14.74 12.87 9.04
C LEU A 153 -14.63 11.35 8.97
N GLU A 154 -15.77 10.65 8.95
CA GLU A 154 -15.82 9.19 8.87
C GLU A 154 -15.44 8.68 7.48
N ARG A 155 -15.95 9.32 6.43
CA ARG A 155 -15.74 8.90 5.04
C ARG A 155 -14.37 9.28 4.49
N TYR A 156 -13.85 10.43 4.90
CA TYR A 156 -12.56 10.97 4.46
C TYR A 156 -11.68 11.30 5.67
N PRO A 157 -11.14 10.28 6.37
CA PRO A 157 -10.33 10.50 7.57
C PRO A 157 -8.99 11.15 7.22
N VAL A 158 -8.67 12.23 7.91
CA VAL A 158 -7.40 12.96 7.79
C VAL A 158 -6.69 13.07 9.14
N SER A 159 -5.40 13.43 9.13
CA SER A 159 -4.56 13.50 10.32
C SER A 159 -5.11 14.44 11.39
N GLY A 160 -5.52 15.65 10.98
CA GLY A 160 -5.99 16.70 11.86
C GLY A 160 -4.91 17.25 12.80
N TRP A 161 -5.34 18.19 13.64
CA TRP A 161 -4.55 18.84 14.67
C TRP A 161 -4.81 18.21 16.03
N VAL A 162 -3.74 17.79 16.70
CA VAL A 162 -3.76 17.37 18.10
C VAL A 162 -2.93 18.36 18.88
N ARG A 163 -3.49 18.93 19.96
CA ARG A 163 -2.70 19.77 20.85
C ARG A 163 -1.57 18.92 21.45
N PRO A 164 -0.29 19.34 21.34
CA PRO A 164 0.80 18.58 21.93
C PRO A 164 0.58 18.44 23.44
N GLN A 165 0.44 17.20 23.89
CA GLN A 165 0.41 16.83 25.31
C GLN A 165 1.54 15.83 25.54
N ASN A 166 2.33 16.04 26.59
CA ASN A 166 3.42 15.15 26.98
C ASN A 166 4.42 14.84 25.86
N THR A 167 4.63 15.78 24.93
CA THR A 167 5.55 15.61 23.79
C THR A 167 6.94 15.21 24.26
N GLN A 168 7.44 15.79 25.36
CA GLN A 168 8.74 15.41 25.92
C GLN A 168 8.78 13.95 26.38
N ALA A 169 7.79 13.49 27.16
CA ALA A 169 7.74 12.11 27.63
C ALA A 169 7.64 11.09 26.48
N LEU A 170 6.90 11.42 25.41
CA LEU A 170 6.84 10.60 24.21
C LEU A 170 8.18 10.56 23.47
N HIS A 171 8.91 11.68 23.38
CA HIS A 171 10.25 11.70 22.79
C HIS A 171 11.23 10.89 23.64
N ASP A 172 11.20 11.04 24.96
CA ASP A 172 12.05 10.29 25.88
C ASP A 172 11.77 8.79 25.78
N GLU A 173 10.50 8.38 25.64
CA GLU A 173 10.12 6.98 25.42
C GLU A 173 10.57 6.46 24.04
N ILE A 174 10.42 7.26 22.98
CA ILE A 174 10.92 6.92 21.64
C ILE A 174 12.44 6.72 21.68
N ASP A 175 13.18 7.58 22.37
CA ASP A 175 14.63 7.48 22.47
C ASP A 175 15.06 6.28 23.33
N GLN A 176 14.34 5.98 24.41
CA GLN A 176 14.55 4.76 25.19
C GLN A 176 14.27 3.50 24.36
N LEU A 177 13.19 3.48 23.58
CA LEU A 177 12.85 2.36 22.70
C LEU A 177 13.90 2.19 21.60
N LYS A 178 14.35 3.27 20.97
CA LYS A 178 15.45 3.23 19.99
C LYS A 178 16.74 2.69 20.60
N ALA A 179 17.10 3.16 21.80
CA ALA A 179 18.27 2.66 22.52
C ALA A 179 18.13 1.17 22.84
N LYS A 180 16.95 0.72 23.26
CA LYS A 180 16.65 -0.68 23.55
C LYS A 180 16.65 -1.55 22.29
N VAL A 181 16.15 -1.06 21.16
CA VAL A 181 16.25 -1.75 19.86
C VAL A 181 17.70 -1.87 19.46
N ALA A 182 18.49 -0.79 19.51
CA ALA A 182 19.91 -0.83 19.19
C ALA A 182 20.72 -1.72 20.15
N GLN A 183 20.28 -1.85 21.40
CA GLN A 183 20.85 -2.80 22.35
C GLN A 183 20.46 -4.23 22.00
N LEU A 184 19.19 -4.52 21.75
CA LEU A 184 18.70 -5.85 21.37
C LEU A 184 19.23 -6.31 20.02
N GLU A 185 19.49 -5.41 19.07
CA GLU A 185 20.15 -5.72 17.80
C GLU A 185 21.63 -6.05 18.01
N ARG A 186 22.32 -5.33 18.91
CA ARG A 186 23.69 -5.67 19.33
C ARG A 186 23.72 -7.01 20.04
N ASP A 187 22.87 -7.21 21.04
CA ASP A 187 22.74 -8.44 21.82
C ASP A 187 22.21 -9.61 20.97
N GLY A 188 21.43 -9.34 19.93
CA GLY A 188 20.99 -10.31 18.92
C GLY A 188 22.07 -10.63 17.89
N GLY A 189 22.98 -9.69 17.63
CA GLY A 189 24.23 -9.91 16.90
C GLY A 189 25.33 -10.57 17.75
N THR A 190 25.23 -10.52 19.08
CA THR A 190 26.11 -11.22 20.05
C THR A 190 25.48 -12.45 20.69
N ARG A 191 24.21 -12.76 20.41
CA ARG A 191 23.70 -14.12 20.53
C ARG A 191 24.53 -14.94 19.57
N GLU A 192 25.57 -15.58 20.09
CA GLU A 192 26.13 -16.77 19.49
C GLU A 192 24.94 -17.58 19.00
N VAL A 193 24.89 -17.82 17.68
CA VAL A 193 23.88 -18.66 17.06
C VAL A 193 23.79 -19.89 17.93
N ASP A 194 22.66 -20.05 18.62
CA ASP A 194 22.48 -21.07 19.64
C ASP A 194 23.03 -22.40 19.09
N PRO A 195 24.11 -22.97 19.64
CA PRO A 195 24.82 -24.10 19.01
C PRO A 195 23.92 -25.32 18.79
N PHE A 196 22.78 -25.35 19.49
CA PHE A 196 21.74 -26.36 19.39
C PHE A 196 20.66 -26.07 18.32
N LEU A 197 20.53 -24.81 17.87
CA LEU A 197 19.66 -24.39 16.75
C LEU A 197 20.45 -24.14 15.46
N SER A 198 21.78 -24.00 15.53
CA SER A 198 22.63 -24.02 14.34
C SER A 198 22.66 -25.42 13.76
N LEU A 199 21.93 -25.64 12.66
CA LEU A 199 22.19 -26.80 11.83
C LEU A 199 23.68 -26.77 11.43
N PRO A 200 24.42 -27.89 11.51
CA PRO A 200 25.80 -27.94 11.02
C PRO A 200 25.83 -27.52 9.56
N LYS A 201 26.84 -26.74 9.16
CA LYS A 201 27.01 -26.37 7.74
C LYS A 201 27.24 -27.66 6.94
N VAL A 202 26.37 -27.90 5.97
CA VAL A 202 26.41 -29.13 5.14
C VAL A 202 27.32 -28.91 3.93
N SER A 203 28.02 -29.97 3.55
CA SER A 203 28.85 -29.99 2.34
C SER A 203 27.98 -30.11 1.08
N MET A 204 28.46 -29.62 -0.06
CA MET A 204 27.78 -29.75 -1.36
C MET A 204 27.53 -31.21 -1.76
N HIS A 205 28.38 -32.13 -1.29
CA HIS A 205 28.31 -33.57 -1.58
C HIS A 205 27.44 -34.35 -0.59
N GLU A 206 27.01 -33.71 0.49
CA GLU A 206 26.18 -34.36 1.50
C GLU A 206 24.77 -34.59 0.96
N VAL A 207 24.20 -35.73 1.33
CA VAL A 207 22.92 -36.20 0.81
C VAL A 207 21.81 -35.77 1.76
N PHE A 208 20.86 -35.00 1.24
CA PHE A 208 19.60 -34.71 1.89
C PHE A 208 18.55 -35.74 1.46
N SER A 209 18.02 -36.46 2.43
CA SER A 209 16.95 -37.44 2.21
C SER A 209 15.61 -36.88 2.67
N PHE A 210 14.59 -36.98 1.83
CA PHE A 210 13.25 -36.51 2.16
C PHE A 210 12.18 -37.38 1.51
N GLU A 211 11.01 -37.38 2.13
CA GLU A 211 9.82 -38.04 1.61
C GLU A 211 8.98 -37.05 0.80
N TYR A 212 8.46 -37.51 -0.33
CA TYR A 212 7.47 -36.79 -1.11
C TYR A 212 6.35 -37.73 -1.56
N ARG A 213 5.19 -37.15 -1.85
CA ARG A 213 4.01 -37.87 -2.32
C ARG A 213 3.79 -37.62 -3.79
N MET A 214 3.33 -38.61 -4.53
CA MET A 214 2.96 -38.47 -5.95
C MET A 214 1.76 -39.35 -6.28
N HIS A 215 1.06 -39.05 -7.37
CA HIS A 215 0.07 -39.94 -7.94
C HIS A 215 0.68 -40.64 -9.16
N ALA A 216 0.85 -41.96 -9.09
CA ALA A 216 1.29 -42.78 -10.22
C ALA A 216 0.06 -43.37 -10.93
N TYR A 217 0.03 -43.24 -12.27
CA TYR A 217 -1.07 -43.74 -13.11
C TYR A 217 -0.68 -45.04 -13.79
N GLN A 218 -1.58 -46.02 -13.71
CA GLN A 218 -1.47 -47.29 -14.39
C GLN A 218 -2.86 -47.75 -14.85
N ASP A 219 -2.98 -48.12 -16.14
CA ASP A 219 -4.17 -48.75 -16.71
C ASP A 219 -5.50 -48.01 -16.38
N GLY A 220 -5.46 -46.67 -16.33
CA GLY A 220 -6.62 -45.81 -16.02
C GLY A 220 -6.90 -45.58 -14.53
N ASN A 221 -6.20 -46.27 -13.62
CA ASN A 221 -6.26 -46.05 -12.18
C ASN A 221 -5.06 -45.23 -11.69
N PHE A 222 -5.20 -44.58 -10.54
CA PHE A 222 -4.08 -43.92 -9.86
C PHE A 222 -3.83 -44.53 -8.47
N LYS A 223 -2.57 -44.56 -8.06
CA LYS A 223 -2.16 -44.90 -6.71
C LYS A 223 -1.30 -43.78 -6.14
N GLU A 224 -1.60 -43.37 -4.92
CA GLU A 224 -0.76 -42.42 -4.18
C GLU A 224 0.47 -43.18 -3.65
N LEU A 225 1.66 -42.77 -4.06
CA LEU A 225 2.92 -43.33 -3.62
C LEU A 225 3.65 -42.35 -2.71
N LYS A 226 4.33 -42.89 -1.70
CA LYS A 226 5.19 -42.17 -0.77
C LYS A 226 6.62 -42.64 -0.99
N VAL A 227 7.41 -41.82 -1.67
CA VAL A 227 8.76 -42.20 -2.08
C VAL A 227 9.79 -41.39 -1.30
N GLN A 228 10.87 -42.07 -0.88
CA GLN A 228 12.04 -41.39 -0.36
C GLN A 228 12.98 -41.02 -1.50
N LYS A 229 13.27 -39.73 -1.65
CA LYS A 229 14.30 -39.22 -2.57
C LYS A 229 15.56 -38.88 -1.80
N ARG A 230 16.70 -39.07 -2.45
CA ARG A 230 18.02 -38.68 -1.97
C ARG A 230 18.64 -37.75 -3.01
N LEU A 231 18.92 -36.51 -2.63
CA LEU A 231 19.57 -35.53 -3.49
C LEU A 231 20.77 -34.95 -2.75
N THR A 232 21.84 -34.62 -3.48
CA THR A 232 22.94 -33.87 -2.88
C THR A 232 22.57 -32.40 -2.74
N TRP A 233 23.17 -31.69 -1.79
CA TRP A 233 22.96 -30.26 -1.66
C TRP A 233 23.39 -29.47 -2.91
N ALA A 234 24.37 -29.96 -3.66
CA ALA A 234 24.72 -29.42 -4.98
C ALA A 234 23.56 -29.47 -5.97
N GLN A 235 22.84 -30.61 -6.02
CA GLN A 235 21.67 -30.77 -6.88
C GLN A 235 20.52 -29.87 -6.41
N LEU A 236 20.25 -29.81 -5.11
CA LEU A 236 19.22 -28.94 -4.53
C LEU A 236 19.51 -27.45 -4.81
N LEU A 237 20.77 -27.03 -4.67
CA LEU A 237 21.18 -25.67 -5.00
C LEU A 237 21.01 -25.40 -6.49
N ALA A 238 21.35 -26.34 -7.38
CA ALA A 238 21.15 -26.17 -8.82
C ALA A 238 19.67 -26.04 -9.21
N ILE A 239 18.80 -26.85 -8.59
CA ILE A 239 17.35 -26.85 -8.85
C ILE A 239 16.74 -25.52 -8.39
N LEU A 240 17.01 -25.10 -7.15
CA LEU A 240 16.37 -23.93 -6.56
C LEU A 240 17.10 -22.63 -6.90
N GLY A 241 18.42 -22.65 -6.97
CA GLY A 241 19.25 -21.47 -7.12
C GLY A 241 19.00 -20.71 -8.42
N SER A 242 18.62 -21.41 -9.50
CA SER A 242 18.27 -20.79 -10.78
C SER A 242 17.03 -19.89 -10.69
N THR A 243 16.07 -20.22 -9.83
CA THR A 243 14.87 -19.41 -9.60
C THR A 243 15.17 -18.14 -8.80
N PHE A 244 15.98 -18.27 -7.76
CA PHE A 244 16.22 -17.20 -6.79
C PHE A 244 17.37 -16.25 -7.20
N ILE A 245 17.82 -16.26 -8.46
CA ILE A 245 18.77 -15.27 -9.00
C ILE A 245 18.21 -13.86 -8.78
N ASN A 246 16.92 -13.69 -9.07
CA ASN A 246 16.17 -12.48 -8.79
C ASN A 246 15.33 -12.63 -7.52
N PRO A 247 15.04 -11.53 -6.79
CA PRO A 247 14.16 -11.55 -5.62
C PRO A 247 12.79 -12.16 -5.97
N THR A 248 12.50 -13.33 -5.40
CA THR A 248 11.30 -14.12 -5.74
C THR A 248 10.53 -14.54 -4.48
N PRO A 249 9.18 -14.61 -4.54
CA PRO A 249 8.37 -14.97 -3.37
C PRO A 249 8.63 -16.39 -2.85
N GLU A 250 8.43 -16.59 -1.55
CA GLU A 250 8.67 -17.88 -0.87
C GLU A 250 7.89 -19.07 -1.44
N GLU A 251 6.70 -18.83 -2.02
CA GLU A 251 5.87 -19.89 -2.62
C GLU A 251 6.58 -20.66 -3.74
N PHE A 252 7.53 -20.01 -4.43
CA PHE A 252 8.29 -20.60 -5.53
C PHE A 252 9.21 -21.74 -5.10
N PHE A 253 9.61 -21.82 -3.81
CA PHE A 253 10.33 -22.99 -3.29
C PHE A 253 9.51 -24.26 -3.45
N SER A 254 8.23 -24.21 -3.08
CA SER A 254 7.34 -25.37 -3.19
C SER A 254 7.03 -25.69 -4.65
N LYS A 255 6.80 -24.66 -5.46
CA LYS A 255 6.44 -24.79 -6.88
C LYS A 255 7.54 -25.51 -7.66
N HIS A 256 8.78 -25.02 -7.60
CA HIS A 256 9.88 -25.62 -8.37
C HIS A 256 10.33 -26.98 -7.84
N MET A 257 10.31 -27.20 -6.52
CA MET A 257 10.55 -28.55 -6.00
C MET A 257 9.51 -29.54 -6.51
N ASN A 258 8.23 -29.15 -6.53
CA ASN A 258 7.16 -30.02 -7.02
C ASN A 258 7.24 -30.25 -8.54
N GLU A 259 7.62 -29.24 -9.32
CA GLU A 259 7.88 -29.40 -10.77
C GLU A 259 9.01 -30.40 -11.02
N TYR A 260 10.17 -30.23 -10.35
CA TYR A 260 11.30 -31.15 -10.45
C TYR A 260 10.93 -32.60 -10.05
N LEU A 261 10.15 -32.77 -8.99
CA LEU A 261 9.69 -34.08 -8.54
C LEU A 261 8.66 -34.71 -9.48
N ASN A 262 7.88 -33.91 -10.22
CA ASN A 262 6.99 -34.45 -11.27
C ASN A 262 7.80 -34.95 -12.48
N GLU A 263 8.86 -34.24 -12.87
CA GLU A 263 9.72 -34.63 -14.00
C GLU A 263 10.54 -35.89 -13.69
N THR A 264 11.12 -35.98 -12.50
CA THR A 264 11.99 -37.09 -12.08
C THR A 264 11.23 -38.23 -11.39
N GLY A 265 9.97 -38.01 -11.03
CA GLY A 265 9.16 -38.97 -10.27
C GLY A 265 8.75 -40.21 -11.05
N LEU A 266 8.80 -40.19 -12.39
CA LEU A 266 8.44 -41.36 -13.21
C LEU A 266 9.42 -42.53 -12.98
N GLU A 267 10.70 -42.24 -12.85
CA GLU A 267 11.73 -43.26 -12.57
C GLU A 267 11.53 -43.88 -11.19
N ASP A 268 11.24 -43.04 -10.20
CA ASP A 268 10.97 -43.47 -8.83
C ASP A 268 9.66 -44.29 -8.74
N ALA A 269 8.62 -43.88 -9.47
CA ALA A 269 7.35 -44.61 -9.54
C ALA A 269 7.50 -45.98 -10.18
N ARG A 270 8.38 -46.12 -11.19
CA ARG A 270 8.64 -47.40 -11.86
C ARG A 270 9.33 -48.43 -10.95
N ALA A 271 10.00 -47.99 -9.89
CA ALA A 271 10.61 -48.89 -8.91
C ALA A 271 9.56 -49.63 -8.05
N GLU A 272 8.46 -48.96 -7.69
CA GLU A 272 7.33 -49.59 -6.96
C GLU A 272 6.23 -50.12 -7.89
N MET A 273 6.04 -49.49 -9.05
CA MET A 273 5.02 -49.82 -10.05
C MET A 273 5.65 -49.90 -11.44
N PRO A 274 6.15 -51.08 -11.87
CA PRO A 274 6.86 -51.24 -13.14
C PRO A 274 6.07 -50.83 -14.39
N ARG A 275 4.74 -50.79 -14.29
CA ARG A 275 3.80 -50.42 -15.38
C ARG A 275 3.28 -48.97 -15.29
N ALA A 276 3.82 -48.14 -14.40
CA ALA A 276 3.44 -46.74 -14.32
C ALA A 276 3.87 -45.99 -15.60
N HIS A 277 2.92 -45.35 -16.28
CA HIS A 277 3.16 -44.62 -17.53
C HIS A 277 3.18 -43.09 -17.34
N ALA A 278 2.57 -42.59 -16.26
CA ALA A 278 2.57 -41.16 -15.92
C ALA A 278 2.57 -40.95 -14.41
N VAL A 279 3.14 -39.82 -13.97
CA VAL A 279 3.07 -39.33 -12.59
C VAL A 279 2.53 -37.90 -12.59
N ALA A 280 1.74 -37.55 -11.59
CA ALA A 280 1.28 -36.17 -11.40
C ALA A 280 1.12 -35.84 -9.91
N ARG A 281 0.96 -34.54 -9.62
CA ARG A 281 0.76 -34.02 -8.26
C ARG A 281 1.86 -34.43 -7.27
N ALA A 282 3.11 -34.44 -7.72
CA ALA A 282 4.24 -34.59 -6.82
C ALA A 282 4.25 -33.42 -5.81
N GLN A 283 4.27 -33.75 -4.51
CA GLN A 283 4.27 -32.80 -3.41
C GLN A 283 5.33 -33.18 -2.38
N ILE A 284 6.28 -32.27 -2.16
CA ILE A 284 7.25 -32.40 -1.08
C ILE A 284 6.60 -32.22 0.29
N ASN A 285 7.09 -32.95 1.30
CA ASN A 285 6.67 -32.76 2.69
C ASN A 285 7.01 -31.35 3.19
N ILE A 286 6.06 -30.66 3.83
CA ILE A 286 6.25 -29.29 4.34
C ILE A 286 7.40 -29.19 5.36
N ARG A 287 7.62 -30.22 6.17
CA ARG A 287 8.74 -30.27 7.13
C ARG A 287 10.08 -30.36 6.41
N ALA A 288 10.16 -31.19 5.36
CA ALA A 288 11.36 -31.31 4.55
C ALA A 288 11.67 -30.01 3.81
N LEU A 289 10.65 -29.34 3.26
CA LEU A 289 10.81 -28.05 2.62
C LEU A 289 11.31 -26.98 3.60
N HIS A 290 10.79 -26.96 4.82
CA HIS A 290 11.25 -26.05 5.86
C HIS A 290 12.70 -26.33 6.28
N SER A 291 13.06 -27.60 6.49
CA SER A 291 14.44 -28.00 6.80
C SER A 291 15.41 -27.63 5.68
N LEU A 292 15.00 -27.82 4.42
CA LEU A 292 15.77 -27.41 3.26
C LEU A 292 16.03 -25.91 3.25
N LYS A 293 14.98 -25.09 3.43
CA LYS A 293 15.11 -23.63 3.50
C LYS A 293 16.04 -23.17 4.63
N LEU A 294 15.85 -23.74 5.82
CA LEU A 294 16.65 -23.39 7.00
C LEU A 294 18.13 -23.72 6.78
N GLN A 295 18.43 -24.88 6.22
CA GLN A 295 19.80 -25.30 5.92
C GLN A 295 20.45 -24.44 4.83
N MET A 296 19.73 -24.12 3.75
CA MET A 296 20.26 -23.24 2.70
C MET A 296 20.56 -21.84 3.23
N ARG A 297 19.72 -21.32 4.13
CA ARG A 297 19.98 -20.04 4.82
C ARG A 297 21.21 -20.15 5.72
N GLN A 298 21.34 -21.23 6.50
CA GLN A 298 22.46 -21.47 7.41
C GLN A 298 23.81 -21.60 6.68
N ASN A 299 23.79 -22.12 5.44
CA ASN A 299 24.96 -22.19 4.57
C ASN A 299 25.30 -20.88 3.86
N ASP A 300 24.55 -19.81 4.12
CA ASP A 300 24.68 -18.52 3.45
C ASP A 300 24.43 -18.63 1.93
N TRP A 301 23.55 -19.53 1.48
CA TRP A 301 23.22 -19.68 0.06
C TRP A 301 22.03 -18.82 -0.37
N ILE A 302 21.10 -18.55 0.53
CA ILE A 302 19.93 -17.70 0.30
C ILE A 302 19.76 -16.67 1.42
N VAL A 303 19.24 -15.50 1.07
CA VAL A 303 18.95 -14.40 1.99
C VAL A 303 17.59 -13.75 1.68
N PRO A 304 16.89 -13.22 2.69
CA PRO A 304 15.69 -12.42 2.46
C PRO A 304 16.08 -11.07 1.83
N SER A 305 15.46 -10.72 0.71
CA SER A 305 15.75 -9.51 -0.10
C SER A 305 14.69 -8.40 0.06
N GLY A 306 13.71 -8.60 0.95
CA GLY A 306 12.67 -7.62 1.28
C GLY A 306 11.25 -8.17 1.18
N ARG A 307 10.29 -7.29 0.90
CA ARG A 307 8.87 -7.64 0.67
C ARG A 307 8.37 -7.01 -0.62
N ASP A 308 7.43 -7.69 -1.29
CA ASP A 308 6.74 -7.13 -2.46
C ASP A 308 5.59 -6.16 -2.07
N ASP A 309 4.93 -5.56 -3.08
CA ASP A 309 3.78 -4.65 -2.89
C ASP A 309 2.60 -5.29 -2.13
N ARG A 310 2.55 -6.63 -2.09
CA ARG A 310 1.55 -7.43 -1.35
C ARG A 310 2.10 -7.92 0.00
N GLN A 311 3.20 -7.34 0.48
CA GLN A 311 3.91 -7.68 1.72
C GLN A 311 4.44 -9.12 1.81
N ARG A 312 4.57 -9.86 0.70
CA ARG A 312 5.13 -11.21 0.68
C ARG A 312 6.65 -11.17 0.78
N LEU A 313 7.23 -12.08 1.57
CA LEU A 313 8.68 -12.17 1.77
C LEU A 313 9.37 -12.63 0.47
N LEU A 314 10.38 -11.87 0.04
CA LEU A 314 11.20 -12.17 -1.14
C LEU A 314 12.53 -12.79 -0.71
N TRP A 315 12.95 -13.81 -1.45
CA TRP A 315 14.21 -14.53 -1.26
C TRP A 315 15.11 -14.35 -2.47
N GLN A 316 16.42 -14.35 -2.24
CA GLN A 316 17.42 -14.26 -3.29
C GLN A 316 18.65 -15.11 -2.93
N ILE A 317 19.34 -15.65 -3.94
CA ILE A 317 20.63 -16.30 -3.75
C ILE A 317 21.71 -15.29 -3.36
N THR A 318 22.68 -15.73 -2.58
CA THR A 318 23.86 -14.93 -2.25
C THR A 318 24.93 -15.01 -3.34
N PRO A 319 25.90 -14.08 -3.38
CA PRO A 319 27.05 -14.18 -4.26
C PRO A 319 27.87 -15.47 -4.06
N LYS A 320 27.82 -16.04 -2.85
CA LYS A 320 28.45 -17.33 -2.52
C LYS A 320 27.75 -18.49 -3.23
N ALA A 321 26.42 -18.54 -3.18
CA ALA A 321 25.64 -19.52 -3.93
C ALA A 321 25.81 -19.36 -5.44
N GLN A 322 25.86 -18.11 -5.93
CA GLN A 322 26.06 -17.83 -7.35
C GLN A 322 27.40 -18.39 -7.86
N LYS A 323 28.50 -18.15 -7.13
CA LYS A 323 29.82 -18.74 -7.45
C LYS A 323 29.80 -20.27 -7.42
N LEU A 324 29.04 -20.88 -6.49
CA LEU A 324 28.89 -22.33 -6.39
C LEU A 324 28.05 -22.93 -7.54
N LEU A 325 27.05 -22.18 -8.02
CA LEU A 325 26.28 -22.54 -9.20
C LEU A 325 27.15 -22.48 -10.46
N ASP A 326 27.95 -21.42 -10.60
CA ASP A 326 28.86 -21.23 -11.72
C ASP A 326 29.97 -22.29 -11.74
N SER A 327 30.50 -22.67 -10.57
CA SER A 327 31.51 -23.75 -10.47
C SER A 327 30.92 -25.13 -10.76
N ASN A 328 29.68 -25.41 -10.36
CA ASN A 328 29.02 -26.70 -10.64
C ASN A 328 28.48 -26.82 -12.07
N LEU A 329 28.24 -25.69 -12.76
CA LEU A 329 27.95 -25.70 -14.20
C LEU A 329 29.16 -26.18 -15.00
N LEU A 330 30.39 -25.89 -14.55
CA LEU A 330 31.62 -26.39 -15.16
C LEU A 330 31.89 -27.89 -14.89
N ASP A 331 31.26 -28.49 -13.88
CA ASP A 331 31.43 -29.92 -13.56
C ASP A 331 30.45 -30.84 -14.31
N LYS A 332 29.33 -30.30 -14.86
CA LYS A 332 28.45 -31.10 -15.74
C LYS A 332 29.13 -31.49 -17.07
N ASP A 333 30.17 -30.78 -17.49
CA ASP A 333 30.98 -31.11 -18.67
C ASP A 333 32.15 -32.07 -18.37
N ARG A 334 32.26 -32.58 -17.13
CA ARG A 334 33.34 -33.50 -16.71
C ARG A 334 32.84 -34.90 -16.32
N THR A 335 32.04 -35.50 -17.18
CA THR A 335 31.96 -36.98 -17.30
C THR A 335 32.03 -37.28 -18.80
N PHE A 336 33.13 -37.73 -19.40
CA PHE A 336 33.83 -39.00 -19.21
C PHE A 336 35.22 -38.91 -19.83
N GLN A 337 36.30 -38.81 -19.05
CA GLN A 337 37.59 -39.35 -19.46
C GLN A 337 38.34 -39.80 -18.20
N TYR A 338 38.09 -41.04 -17.78
CA TYR A 338 39.13 -41.82 -17.12
C TYR A 338 38.97 -43.31 -17.44
N LYS A 339 39.89 -43.81 -18.26
CA LYS A 339 40.51 -45.15 -18.31
C LYS A 339 41.47 -45.09 -19.50
N SER A 340 42.74 -45.51 -19.45
CA SER A 340 43.45 -46.35 -18.50
C SER A 340 44.96 -46.13 -18.64
N VAL A 341 45.68 -46.59 -17.62
CA VAL A 341 47.13 -46.70 -17.45
C VAL A 341 47.77 -47.66 -18.45
N TYR A 342 49.05 -47.40 -18.77
CA TYR A 342 50.05 -48.15 -19.57
C TYR A 342 50.04 -47.94 -21.08
#